data_AF-A0A183A9C1-F1
#
_entry.id   AF-A0A183A9C1-F1
#
_cell.length_a   1.000
_cell.length_b   1.000
_cell.length_c   1.000
_cell.angle_alpha   90.00
_cell.angle_beta   90.00
_cell.angle_gamma   90.00
#
_symmetry.space_group_name_H-M   'P 1'
#
loop_
_entity.id
_entity.type
_entity.pdbx_description
1 polymer ?
#
loop_
_entity_poly.entity_id
_entity_poly.type
_entity_poly.pdbx_seq_one_letter_code
_entity_poly.pdbx_strand_id
1 'polypeptide(L)'
;LFETDAPWCEIRPTHASYTYVKTHFPTRKAERWEPGCMIKGRNEPANIVQVMEVVAAIKEVDPDTLAEQVYENTLKLFQLTDA
;
A
#
# COMPACT_ATOMS: atom_id res chain seq x y z
N LEU A 1 5.52 -3.40 -10.39
CA LEU A 1 4.49 -2.38 -10.09
C LEU A 1 3.89 -2.70 -8.73
N PHE A 2 3.34 -1.69 -8.06
CA PHE A 2 2.46 -1.86 -6.91
C PHE A 2 1.15 -1.14 -7.18
N GLU A 3 0.07 -1.66 -6.62
CA GLU A 3 -1.24 -1.05 -6.63
C GLU A 3 -2.01 -1.49 -5.38
N THR A 4 -3.00 -0.69 -4.98
CA THR A 4 -3.87 -1.00 -3.83
C THR A 4 -5.22 -1.56 -4.24
N ASP A 5 -5.62 -1.37 -5.50
CA ASP A 5 -6.98 -1.58 -5.99
C ASP A 5 -8.05 -0.94 -5.08
N ALA A 6 -7.73 0.22 -4.48
CA ALA A 6 -8.65 0.93 -3.59
C ALA A 6 -9.94 1.31 -4.35
N PRO A 7 -11.14 1.13 -3.73
CA PRO A 7 -11.38 0.94 -2.31
C PRO A 7 -11.30 -0.52 -1.80
N TRP A 8 -10.92 -1.46 -2.66
CA TRP A 8 -10.86 -2.89 -2.38
C TRP A 8 -9.50 -3.33 -1.83
N CYS A 9 -9.32 -4.65 -1.70
CA CYS A 9 -8.01 -5.26 -1.42
C CYS A 9 -7.29 -4.79 -0.15
N GLU A 10 -8.04 -4.37 0.89
CA GLU A 10 -7.49 -4.10 2.22
C GLU A 10 -6.70 -5.32 2.75
N ILE A 11 -5.50 -5.08 3.28
CA ILE A 11 -4.74 -6.11 4.01
C ILE A 11 -5.35 -6.26 5.41
N ARG A 12 -6.25 -7.24 5.57
CA ARG A 12 -6.99 -7.49 6.80
C ARG A 12 -6.15 -8.28 7.82
N PRO A 13 -6.40 -8.15 9.14
CA PRO A 13 -5.74 -8.94 10.19
C PRO A 13 -5.77 -10.46 10.01
N THR A 14 -6.75 -10.97 9.25
CA THR A 14 -6.90 -12.40 8.95
C THR A 14 -6.06 -12.87 7.77
N HIS A 15 -5.43 -11.97 7.00
CA HIS A 15 -4.57 -12.34 5.87
C HIS A 15 -3.17 -12.71 6.35
N ALA A 16 -2.55 -13.71 5.72
CA ALA A 16 -1.17 -14.10 6.01
C ALA A 16 -0.16 -12.96 5.81
N SER A 17 -0.45 -12.01 4.91
CA SER A 17 0.39 -10.84 4.67
C SER A 17 0.38 -9.83 5.83
N TYR A 18 -0.64 -9.85 6.70
CA TYR A 18 -0.80 -8.82 7.74
C TYR A 18 0.36 -8.80 8.74
N THR A 19 1.03 -9.94 8.98
CA THR A 19 2.18 -10.02 9.90
C THR A 19 3.38 -9.18 9.46
N TYR A 20 3.44 -8.78 8.18
CA TYR A 20 4.52 -7.96 7.63
C TYR A 20 4.18 -6.46 7.60
N VAL A 21 2.92 -6.09 7.85
CA VAL A 21 2.49 -4.69 7.86
C VAL A 21 3.03 -4.00 9.11
N LYS A 22 3.71 -2.87 8.92
CA LYS A 22 4.27 -2.04 9.98
C LYS A 22 3.55 -0.70 10.06
N THR A 23 3.15 -0.15 8.92
CA THR A 23 2.49 1.16 8.85
C THR A 23 0.99 1.02 9.08
N HIS A 24 0.48 1.76 10.08
CA HIS A 24 -0.95 1.81 10.40
C HIS A 24 -1.44 3.25 10.46
N PHE A 25 -2.53 3.52 9.74
CA PHE A 25 -3.21 4.82 9.77
C PHE A 25 -4.39 4.80 10.76
N PRO A 26 -4.73 5.94 11.39
CA PRO A 26 -5.93 6.05 12.22
C PRO A 26 -7.19 5.70 11.41
N THR A 27 -8.06 4.84 11.96
CA THR A 27 -9.31 4.43 11.30
C THR A 27 -10.55 4.74 12.14
N ARG A 28 -11.68 4.96 11.46
CA ARG A 28 -13.02 5.13 12.04
C ARG A 28 -14.04 4.25 11.31
N LYS A 29 -15.16 3.96 11.97
CA LYS A 29 -16.34 3.39 11.28
C LYS A 29 -16.92 4.44 10.33
N ALA A 30 -17.57 4.00 9.26
CA ALA A 30 -18.13 4.88 8.24
C ALA A 30 -19.10 5.94 8.83
N GLU A 31 -19.90 5.55 9.82
CA GLU A 31 -20.89 6.43 10.46
C GLU A 31 -20.25 7.48 11.41
N ARG A 32 -18.95 7.38 11.65
CA ARG A 32 -18.17 8.26 12.54
C ARG A 32 -16.95 8.83 11.82
N TRP A 33 -17.12 9.23 10.57
CA TRP A 33 -16.05 9.85 9.78
C TRP A 33 -15.48 11.08 10.49
N GLU A 34 -14.16 11.23 10.43
CA GLU A 34 -13.40 12.31 11.05
C GLU A 34 -12.25 12.70 10.10
N PRO A 35 -11.96 14.01 9.91
CA PRO A 35 -10.79 14.44 9.15
C PRO A 35 -9.49 13.81 9.68
N GLY A 36 -8.62 13.37 8.78
CA GLY A 36 -7.35 12.72 9.14
C GLY A 36 -7.46 11.25 9.56
N CYS A 37 -8.66 10.66 9.52
CA CYS A 37 -8.86 9.23 9.72
C CYS A 37 -9.36 8.54 8.44
N MET A 38 -8.88 7.33 8.18
CA MET A 38 -9.41 6.45 7.14
C MET A 38 -10.72 5.76 7.58
N ILE A 39 -11.51 5.27 6.63
CA ILE A 39 -12.71 4.46 6.93
C ILE A 39 -12.36 2.97 6.98
N LYS A 40 -12.70 2.32 8.09
CA LYS A 40 -12.53 0.87 8.25
C LYS A 40 -13.29 0.12 7.16
N GLY A 41 -12.61 -0.78 6.45
CA GLY A 41 -13.20 -1.54 5.35
C GLY A 41 -13.10 -0.86 3.97
N ARG A 42 -12.64 0.39 3.89
CA ARG A 42 -12.39 1.11 2.64
C ARG A 42 -10.89 1.36 2.50
N ASN A 43 -10.24 0.61 1.61
CA ASN A 43 -8.83 0.82 1.34
C ASN A 43 -8.59 2.18 0.66
N GLU A 44 -7.37 2.71 0.76
CA GLU A 44 -6.99 4.00 0.19
C GLU A 44 -5.63 3.90 -0.53
N PRO A 45 -5.33 4.75 -1.54
CA PRO A 45 -4.04 4.73 -2.23
C PRO A 45 -2.84 4.90 -1.29
N ALA A 46 -3.01 5.62 -0.18
CA ALA A 46 -1.97 5.78 0.85
C ALA A 46 -1.49 4.45 1.46
N ASN A 47 -2.32 3.39 1.41
CA ASN A 47 -1.95 2.06 1.89
C ASN A 47 -1.02 1.29 0.94
N ILE A 48 -0.59 1.87 -0.19
CA ILE A 48 0.40 1.24 -1.09
C ILE A 48 1.71 0.89 -0.36
N VAL A 49 2.04 1.65 0.70
CA VAL A 49 3.17 1.35 1.59
C VAL A 49 3.04 -0.03 2.24
N GLN A 50 1.82 -0.47 2.58
CA GLN A 50 1.60 -1.79 3.18
C GLN A 50 1.84 -2.91 2.16
N VAL A 51 1.49 -2.68 0.89
CA VAL A 51 1.82 -3.63 -0.20
C VAL A 51 3.33 -3.74 -0.36
N MET A 52 4.03 -2.60 -0.34
CA MET A 52 5.50 -2.56 -0.39
C MET A 52 6.12 -3.32 0.79
N GLU A 53 5.68 -3.06 2.02
CA GLU A 53 6.17 -3.74 3.24
C GLU A 53 6.03 -5.26 3.14
N VAL A 54 4.87 -5.74 2.68
CA VAL A 54 4.58 -7.16 2.48
C VAL A 54 5.49 -7.78 1.43
N VAL A 55 5.63 -7.14 0.26
CA VAL A 55 6.43 -7.69 -0.84
C VAL A 55 7.93 -7.66 -0.49
N ALA A 56 8.41 -6.60 0.16
CA ALA A 56 9.79 -6.49 0.62
C ALA A 56 10.13 -7.61 1.61
N ALA A 57 9.26 -7.85 2.60
CA ALA A 57 9.47 -8.91 3.58
C ALA A 57 9.46 -10.32 2.96
N ILE A 58 8.53 -10.60 2.05
CA ILE A 58 8.44 -11.91 1.37
C ILE A 58 9.63 -12.15 0.45
N LYS A 59 10.12 -11.11 -0.22
CA LYS A 59 11.26 -11.22 -1.16
C LYS A 59 12.62 -11.09 -0.48
N GLU A 60 12.66 -10.75 0.80
CA GLU A 60 13.90 -10.46 1.55
C GLU A 60 14.74 -9.37 0.87
N VAL A 61 14.07 -8.32 0.38
CA VAL A 61 14.72 -7.17 -0.28
C VAL A 61 14.54 -5.91 0.59
N ASP A 62 15.55 -5.04 0.56
CA ASP A 62 15.46 -3.72 1.17
C ASP A 62 14.24 -2.92 0.65
N PRO A 63 13.38 -2.39 1.55
CA PRO A 63 12.19 -1.64 1.18
C PRO A 63 12.43 -0.45 0.24
N ASP A 64 13.48 0.34 0.50
CA ASP A 64 13.76 1.56 -0.25
C ASP A 64 14.23 1.22 -1.67
N THR A 65 15.13 0.24 -1.78
CA THR A 65 15.60 -0.30 -3.06
C THR A 65 14.43 -0.86 -3.89
N LEU A 66 13.52 -1.60 -3.26
CA LEU A 66 12.35 -2.16 -3.94
C LEU A 66 11.39 -1.07 -4.39
N ALA A 67 11.16 -0.05 -3.56
CA ALA A 67 10.27 1.07 -3.88
C ALA A 67 10.80 1.86 -5.09
N GLU A 68 12.08 2.19 -5.11
CA GLU A 68 12.74 2.89 -6.23
C GLU A 68 12.62 2.07 -7.52
N GLN A 69 12.95 0.78 -7.47
CA GLN A 69 12.85 -0.09 -8.64
C GLN A 69 11.40 -0.21 -9.16
N VAL A 70 10.41 -0.29 -8.26
CA VAL A 70 8.99 -0.36 -8.64
C VAL A 70 8.52 0.97 -9.23
N TYR A 71 8.98 2.09 -8.69
CA TYR A 71 8.68 3.42 -9.20
C TYR A 71 9.21 3.61 -10.62
N GLU A 72 10.49 3.34 -10.86
CA GLU A 72 11.15 3.35 -12.18
C GLU A 72 10.40 2.46 -13.20
N ASN A 73 10.06 1.24 -12.81
CA ASN A 73 9.29 0.32 -13.66
C ASN A 73 7.90 0.88 -14.01
N THR A 74 7.27 1.59 -13.07
CA THR A 74 5.96 2.22 -13.27
C THR A 74 6.07 3.36 -14.26
N LEU A 75 7.05 4.26 -14.08
CA LEU A 75 7.28 5.37 -15.00
C LEU A 75 7.55 4.88 -16.43
N LYS A 76 8.42 3.88 -16.57
CA LYS A 76 8.77 3.31 -17.87
C LYS A 76 7.59 2.64 -18.56
N LEU A 77 6.83 1.82 -17.83
CA LEU A 77 5.70 1.08 -18.39
C LEU A 77 4.60 2.02 -18.88
N PHE A 78 4.26 3.02 -18.06
CA PHE A 78 3.20 3.98 -18.37
C PHE A 78 3.69 5.19 -19.17
N GLN A 79 4.96 5.21 -19.58
CA GLN A 79 5.58 6.27 -20.40
C GLN A 79 5.43 7.66 -19.75
N LEU A 80 5.75 7.74 -18.45
CA LEU A 80 5.65 8.94 -17.63
C LEU A 80 7.00 9.66 -17.43
N THR A 81 8.08 9.15 -18.03
CA THR A 81 9.34 9.88 -18.14
C THR A 81 9.26 10.86 -19.30
N ASP A 82 9.82 12.06 -19.15
CA ASP A 82 9.93 13.01 -20.26
C ASP A 82 10.63 12.36 -21.47
N ALA A 83 10.09 12.62 -22.67
CA ALA A 83 10.60 12.08 -23.94
C ALA A 83 11.97 12.67 -24.34
#